data_AF-A0AA41QY73-F1
#
_entry.id   AF-A0AA41QY73-F1
#
_cell.length_a   1.000
_cell.length_b   1.000
_cell.length_c   1.000
_cell.angle_alpha   90.00
_cell.angle_beta   90.00
_cell.angle_gamma   90.00
#
_symmetry.space_group_name_H-M   'P 1'
#
loop_
_entity.id
_entity.type
_entity.pdbx_description
1 polymer ?
#
loop_
_entity_poly.entity_id
_entity_poly.type
_entity_poly.pdbx_seq_one_letter_code
_entity_poly.pdbx_strand_id
1 'polypeptide(L)' 'MSNKSTRRLLPVVSASFVAVFFLFAALWVNGNFPFPIALSIAIVLGTGTYLAMAKGTSRKA' A
#
# COMPACT_ATOMS: atom_id res chain seq x y z
N MET A 1 -18.46 18.45 7.05
CA MET A 1 -17.25 18.42 6.20
C MET A 1 -16.28 17.26 6.54
N SER A 2 -16.75 16.13 7.12
CA SER A 2 -15.88 15.06 7.69
C SER A 2 -15.65 13.84 6.77
N ASN A 3 -16.54 13.56 5.82
CA ASN A 3 -16.50 12.30 5.05
C ASN A 3 -15.42 12.21 3.95
N LYS A 4 -14.84 13.34 3.51
CA LYS A 4 -13.89 13.35 2.39
C LYS A 4 -12.46 12.97 2.81
N SER A 5 -12.06 13.34 4.03
CA SER A 5 -10.74 13.02 4.59
C SER A 5 -10.65 11.54 4.97
N THR A 6 -11.68 10.99 5.63
CA THR A 6 -11.73 9.57 5.99
C THR A 6 -11.71 8.66 4.75
N ARG A 7 -12.42 9.04 3.68
CA ARG A 7 -12.38 8.32 2.39
C ARG A 7 -11.00 8.30 1.72
N ARG A 8 -10.14 9.29 1.99
CA ARG A 8 -8.76 9.34 1.46
C ARG A 8 -7.74 8.71 2.40
N LEU A 9 -7.99 8.73 3.71
CA LEU A 9 -7.13 8.12 4.72
C LEU A 9 -7.14 6.59 4.66
N LEU A 10 -8.30 5.97 4.46
CA LEU A 10 -8.45 4.51 4.38
C LEU A 10 -7.57 3.85 3.29
N PRO A 11 -7.57 4.36 2.03
CA PRO A 11 -6.68 3.87 0.97
C PRO A 11 -5.20 4.07 1.29
N VAL A 12 -4.84 5.21 1.89
CA VAL A 12 -3.44 5.54 2.23
C VAL A 12 -2.92 4.61 3.33
N VAL A 13 -3.70 4.42 4.40
CA VAL A 13 -3.33 3.53 5.51
C VAL A 13 -3.18 2.09 5.02
N SER A 14 -4.11 1.62 4.17
CA SER A 14 -4.02 0.27 3.61
C SER A 14 -2.82 0.08 2.69
N ALA A 15 -2.52 1.06 1.83
CA ALA A 15 -1.35 1.04 0.96
C ALA A 15 -0.04 1.01 1.77
N SER A 16 0.07 1.86 2.80
CA SER A 16 1.23 1.88 3.70
C SER A 16 1.39 0.56 4.45
N PHE A 17 0.28 -0.03 4.94
CA PHE A 17 0.33 -1.29 5.67
C PHE A 17 0.84 -2.43 4.78
N VAL A 18 0.33 -2.53 3.54
CA VAL A 18 0.78 -3.55 2.58
C VAL A 18 2.25 -3.36 2.22
N ALA A 19 2.70 -2.12 1.94
CA ALA A 19 4.08 -1.83 1.58
C ALA A 19 5.06 -2.17 2.71
N VAL A 20 4.74 -1.76 3.96
CA VAL A 20 5.58 -2.04 5.13
C VAL A 20 5.59 -3.52 5.46
N PHE A 21 4.44 -4.19 5.39
CA PHE A 21 4.36 -5.64 5.64
C PHE A 21 5.17 -6.43 4.62
N PHE A 22 5.08 -6.07 3.32
CA PHE A 22 5.89 -6.71 2.28
C PHE A 22 7.38 -6.45 2.48
N LEU A 23 7.77 -5.21 2.81
CA LEU A 23 9.18 -4.88 3.04
C LEU A 23 9.74 -5.63 4.26
N PHE A 24 8.96 -5.73 5.34
CA PHE A 24 9.30 -6.54 6.49
C PHE A 24 9.45 -8.02 6.10
N ALA A 25 8.49 -8.60 5.38
CA ALA A 25 8.60 -9.98 4.92
C ALA A 25 9.82 -10.19 4.01
N ALA A 26 10.06 -9.29 3.07
CA ALA A 26 11.16 -9.39 2.12
C ALA A 26 12.53 -9.27 2.79
N LEU A 27 12.71 -8.39 3.78
CA LEU A 27 14.03 -8.15 4.39
C LEU A 27 14.26 -9.00 5.65
N TRP A 28 13.22 -9.23 6.44
CA TRP A 28 13.32 -9.93 7.71
C TRP A 28 13.18 -11.44 7.56
N VAL A 29 12.23 -11.92 6.73
CA VAL A 29 12.07 -13.36 6.48
C VAL A 29 13.06 -13.86 5.43
N ASN A 30 13.42 -13.01 4.48
CA ASN A 30 14.36 -13.34 3.41
C ASN A 30 15.60 -12.44 3.46
N GLY A 31 16.50 -12.70 4.41
CA GLY A 31 17.69 -11.86 4.66
C GLY A 31 18.67 -11.70 3.49
N ASN A 32 18.50 -12.44 2.39
CA ASN A 32 19.30 -12.30 1.17
C ASN A 32 18.55 -11.57 0.03
N PHE A 33 17.33 -11.08 0.28
CA PHE A 33 16.56 -10.42 -0.75
C PHE A 33 17.12 -9.02 -1.03
N PRO A 34 17.35 -8.63 -2.31
CA PRO A 34 17.95 -7.35 -2.62
C PRO A 34 17.05 -6.18 -2.19
N PHE A 35 17.55 -5.33 -1.30
CA PHE A 35 16.82 -4.17 -0.78
C PHE A 35 16.19 -3.26 -1.87
N PRO A 36 16.90 -2.91 -2.98
CA PRO A 36 16.33 -2.05 -4.02
C PRO A 36 15.12 -2.68 -4.72
N ILE A 37 15.13 -4.01 -4.85
CA ILE A 37 14.05 -4.78 -5.47
C ILE A 37 12.86 -4.86 -4.51
N ALA A 38 13.11 -5.10 -3.22
CA ALA A 38 12.08 -5.10 -2.18
C ALA A 38 11.32 -3.77 -2.15
N LEU A 39 12.08 -2.67 -2.18
CA LEU A 39 11.54 -1.33 -2.17
C LEU A 39 10.69 -1.04 -3.42
N SER A 40 11.17 -1.44 -4.60
CA SER A 40 10.44 -1.27 -5.86
C SER A 40 9.10 -2.00 -5.83
N ILE A 41 9.10 -3.26 -5.38
CA ILE A 41 7.88 -4.07 -5.25
C ILE A 41 6.94 -3.47 -4.21
N ALA A 42 7.45 -3.02 -3.06
CA ALA A 42 6.66 -2.35 -2.03
C ALA A 42 5.96 -1.08 -2.55
N ILE A 43 6.65 -0.28 -3.38
CA ILE A 43 6.07 0.92 -4.00
C ILE A 43 4.98 0.55 -5.00
N VAL A 44 5.21 -0.46 -5.85
CA VAL A 44 4.22 -0.91 -6.85
C VAL A 44 2.99 -1.49 -6.14
N LEU A 45 3.18 -2.32 -5.11
CA LEU A 45 2.10 -2.87 -4.29
C LEU A 45 1.32 -1.78 -3.56
N GLY A 46 2.01 -0.88 -2.85
CA GLY A 46 1.38 0.24 -2.16
C GLY A 46 0.57 1.11 -3.11
N THR A 47 1.14 1.46 -4.27
CA THR A 47 0.46 2.24 -5.31
C THR A 47 -0.75 1.48 -5.88
N GLY A 48 -0.60 0.20 -6.16
CA GLY A 48 -1.67 -0.67 -6.65
C GLY A 48 -2.83 -0.79 -5.66
N THR A 49 -2.54 -0.98 -4.38
CA THR A 49 -3.52 -1.03 -3.29
C THR A 49 -4.24 0.31 -3.13
N TYR A 50 -3.50 1.42 -3.15
CA TYR A 50 -4.08 2.76 -3.12
C TYR A 50 -5.04 2.98 -4.29
N LEU A 51 -4.61 2.67 -5.52
CA LEU A 51 -5.44 2.82 -6.71
C LEU A 51 -6.67 1.93 -6.66
N ALA A 52 -6.52 0.67 -6.24
CA ALA A 52 -7.63 -0.28 -6.13
C ALA A 52 -8.70 0.20 -5.14
N MET A 53 -8.30 0.72 -3.98
CA MET A 53 -9.23 1.25 -2.98
C MET A 53 -9.82 2.62 -3.37
N ALA A 54 -9.02 3.48 -4.02
CA ALA A 54 -9.49 4.76 -4.54
C ALA A 54 -10.53 4.57 -5.65
N LYS A 55 -10.29 3.64 -6.58
CA LYS A 55 -11.22 3.29 -7.67
C LYS A 55 -12.47 2.56 -7.15
N GLY A 56 -12.29 1.66 -6.18
CA GLY A 56 -13.40 0.98 -5.48
C GLY A 56 -14.32 1.92 -4.72
N THR A 57 -13.78 3.01 -4.15
CA THR A 57 -14.56 4.06 -3.49
C THR A 57 -15.39 4.91 -4.46
N SER A 58 -14.91 5.08 -5.71
CA SER A 58 -15.61 5.86 -6.75
C SER A 58 -16.68 5.07 -7.49
N ARG A 59 -16.61 3.72 -7.52
CA ARG A 59 -17.59 2.87 -8.22
C ARG A 59 -18.83 2.55 -7.36
N LYS A 60 -18.81 2.91 -6.07
CA LYS A 60 -19.91 2.76 -5.11
C LYS A 60 -20.60 4.08 -4.75
N ALA A 61 -20.27 5.18 -5.43
CA ALA A 61 -20.90 6.49 -5.22
C ALA A 61 -21.85 6.81 -6.38
#